data_AF-A0A2E0V5E1-F1
#
_entry.id   AF-A0A2E0V5E1-F1
#
_cell.length_a   1.000
_cell.length_b   1.000
_cell.length_c   1.000
_cell.angle_alpha   90.00
_cell.angle_beta   90.00
_cell.angle_gamma   90.00
#
_symmetry.space_group_name_H-M   'P 1'
#
loop_
_entity.id
_entity.type
_entity.pdbx_description
1 polymer ?
#
loop_
_entity_poly.entity_id
_entity_poly.type
_entity_poly.pdbx_seq_one_letter_code
_entity_poly.pdbx_strand_id
1 'polypeptide(L)'
;ATSQFFINLVDNPGLDPKTPENPQAFSPDGYTVFGKVTKGMDVVDKIRGVDTGVKRLKARGPGGDLREAPMQDVPLQNVIIEKATASQSR
;
A
#
# COMPACT_ATOMS: atom_id res chain seq x y z
N ALA A 1 7.32 -7.63 5.09
CA ALA A 1 5.90 -7.66 5.47
C ALA A 1 5.48 -9.11 5.65
N THR A 2 4.55 -9.42 6.56
CA THR A 2 4.04 -10.80 6.72
C THR A 2 2.81 -11.03 5.83
N SER A 3 1.79 -10.18 5.96
CA SER A 3 0.52 -10.29 5.23
C SER A 3 -0.04 -8.98 4.69
N GLN A 4 0.58 -7.84 5.04
CA GLN A 4 0.14 -6.53 4.59
C GLN A 4 0.59 -6.27 3.15
N PHE A 5 -0.30 -5.71 2.34
CA PHE A 5 -0.04 -5.24 0.98
C PHE A 5 -0.77 -3.92 0.73
N PHE A 6 -0.45 -3.25 -0.37
CA PHE A 6 -1.14 -2.06 -0.83
C PHE A 6 -1.25 -2.08 -2.36
N ILE A 7 -2.14 -1.24 -2.91
CA ILE A 7 -2.31 -1.03 -4.34
C ILE A 7 -1.91 0.41 -4.64
N ASN A 8 -0.98 0.60 -5.57
CA ASN A 8 -0.62 1.92 -6.08
C ASN A 8 -1.76 2.47 -6.95
N LEU A 9 -2.24 3.68 -6.62
CA LEU A 9 -3.23 4.40 -7.44
C LEU A 9 -2.61 5.18 -8.59
N VAL A 10 -1.33 5.51 -8.46
CA VAL A 10 -0.49 6.22 -9.43
C VAL A 10 0.88 5.57 -9.44
N ASP A 11 1.72 5.91 -10.42
CA ASP A 11 3.12 5.49 -10.40
C ASP A 11 3.86 6.16 -9.25
N ASN A 12 4.52 5.36 -8.41
CA ASN A 12 5.22 5.82 -7.21
C ASN A 12 6.72 5.44 -7.26
N PRO A 13 7.54 6.12 -8.08
CA PRO A 13 8.98 5.80 -8.19
C PRO A 13 9.72 5.89 -6.86
N GLY A 14 9.22 6.67 -5.90
CA GLY A 14 9.79 6.74 -4.55
C GLY A 14 9.75 5.41 -3.77
N LEU A 15 8.84 4.50 -4.15
CA LEU A 15 8.69 3.17 -3.54
C LEU A 15 9.55 2.10 -4.21
N ASP A 16 10.14 2.39 -5.37
CA ASP A 16 11.12 1.50 -6.00
C ASP A 16 12.43 1.49 -5.20
N PRO A 17 13.30 0.48 -5.39
CA PRO A 17 14.62 0.45 -4.77
C PRO A 17 15.45 1.70 -5.11
N LYS A 18 16.19 2.19 -4.13
CA LYS A 18 17.13 3.31 -4.34
C LYS A 18 18.35 2.85 -5.12
N THR A 19 18.49 3.37 -6.34
CA THR A 19 19.63 3.13 -7.24
C THR A 19 20.24 4.48 -7.68
N PRO A 20 21.41 4.49 -8.35
CA PRO A 20 21.94 5.71 -8.98
C PRO A 20 20.94 6.36 -9.96
N GLU A 21 20.11 5.56 -10.64
CA GLU A 21 19.08 6.00 -11.59
C GLU A 21 17.82 6.49 -10.89
N ASN A 22 17.56 6.05 -9.65
CA ASN A 22 16.45 6.51 -8.81
C ASN A 22 16.93 6.99 -7.43
N PRO A 23 17.63 8.14 -7.37
CA PRO A 23 18.23 8.61 -6.13
C PRO A 23 17.20 9.21 -5.15
N GLN A 24 15.96 9.45 -5.58
CA GLN A 24 14.87 10.00 -4.75
C GLN A 24 14.08 8.92 -3.99
N ALA A 25 14.29 7.64 -4.28
CA ALA A 25 13.64 6.55 -3.55
C ALA A 25 13.94 6.57 -2.04
N PHE A 26 12.94 6.16 -1.25
CA PHE A 26 12.97 6.24 0.20
C PHE A 26 13.90 5.23 0.86
N SER A 27 14.06 4.04 0.27
CA SER A 27 14.76 2.89 0.86
C SER A 27 15.61 2.17 -0.18
N PRO A 28 16.79 1.62 0.19
CA PRO A 28 17.58 0.78 -0.71
C PRO A 28 16.82 -0.46 -1.21
N ASP A 29 15.93 -1.04 -0.39
CA ASP A 29 15.24 -2.28 -0.73
C ASP A 29 13.94 -2.05 -1.55
N GLY A 30 13.38 -0.84 -1.50
CA GLY A 30 12.08 -0.54 -2.07
C GLY A 30 10.93 -1.39 -1.49
N TYR A 31 9.84 -1.49 -2.24
CA TYR A 31 8.69 -2.34 -1.94
C TYR A 31 8.49 -3.38 -3.05
N THR A 32 8.42 -4.65 -2.68
CA THR A 32 8.26 -5.75 -3.64
C THR A 32 6.90 -5.69 -4.34
N VAL A 33 6.92 -5.47 -5.66
CA VAL A 33 5.74 -5.64 -6.51
C VAL A 33 5.54 -7.13 -6.79
N PHE A 34 4.36 -7.67 -6.44
CA PHE A 34 4.02 -9.08 -6.66
C PHE A 34 2.85 -9.30 -7.64
N GLY A 35 2.25 -8.22 -8.14
CA GLY A 35 1.12 -8.30 -9.06
C GLY A 35 0.64 -6.94 -9.52
N LYS A 36 -0.28 -6.95 -10.49
CA LYS A 36 -0.93 -5.76 -11.06
C LYS A 36 -2.42 -6.00 -11.20
N VAL A 37 -3.23 -4.99 -10.88
CA VAL A 37 -4.66 -5.01 -11.16
C VAL A 37 -4.88 -4.92 -12.66
N THR A 38 -5.43 -5.98 -13.26
CA THR A 38 -5.73 -6.03 -14.71
C THR A 38 -7.19 -5.73 -15.02
N LYS A 39 -8.08 -5.92 -14.05
CA LYS A 39 -9.53 -5.62 -14.09
C LYS A 39 -9.99 -5.18 -12.70
N GLY A 40 -11.03 -4.34 -12.64
CA GLY A 40 -11.61 -3.88 -11.37
C GLY A 40 -10.96 -2.64 -10.76
N MET A 41 -10.27 -1.81 -11.55
CA MET A 41 -9.73 -0.53 -11.06
C MET A 41 -10.83 0.44 -10.63
N ASP A 42 -12.04 0.36 -11.21
CA ASP A 42 -13.20 1.13 -10.76
C ASP A 42 -13.61 0.79 -9.32
N VAL A 43 -13.39 -0.46 -8.87
CA VAL A 43 -13.59 -0.87 -7.48
C VAL A 43 -12.52 -0.24 -6.60
N VAL A 44 -11.25 -0.29 -7.02
CA VAL A 44 -10.13 0.36 -6.30
C VAL A 44 -10.38 1.87 -6.16
N ASP A 45 -10.89 2.52 -7.22
CA ASP A 45 -11.24 3.94 -7.21
C ASP A 45 -12.48 4.27 -6.36
N LYS A 46 -13.36 3.31 -6.08
CA LYS A 46 -14.41 3.50 -5.06
C LYS A 46 -13.82 3.41 -3.66
N ILE A 47 -12.89 2.48 -3.44
CA ILE A 47 -12.21 2.30 -2.14
C ILE A 47 -11.42 3.55 -1.77
N ARG A 48 -10.69 4.17 -2.71
CA ARG A 48 -9.93 5.40 -2.43
C ARG A 48 -10.82 6.59 -2.00
N GLY A 49 -12.10 6.56 -2.36
CA GLY A 49 -13.05 7.65 -2.15
C GLY A 49 -13.93 7.49 -0.90
N VAL A 50 -13.71 6.46 -0.08
CA VAL A 50 -14.46 6.30 1.18
C VAL A 50 -14.03 7.34 2.20
N ASP A 51 -14.94 7.69 3.11
CA ASP A 51 -14.61 8.63 4.19
C ASP A 51 -13.49 8.07 5.08
N THR A 52 -12.48 8.90 5.31
CA THR A 52 -11.32 8.58 6.15
C THR A 52 -11.27 9.46 7.39
N GLY A 53 -10.46 9.04 8.36
CA GLY A 53 -10.17 9.83 9.54
C GLY A 53 -8.89 9.36 10.23
N VAL A 54 -8.65 9.90 11.42
CA VAL A 54 -7.49 9.53 12.23
C VAL A 54 -7.82 8.30 13.08
N LYS A 55 -7.02 7.24 12.95
CA LYS A 55 -7.09 6.05 13.82
C LYS A 55 -5.72 5.73 14.41
N ARG A 56 -5.69 5.19 15.64
CA ARG A 56 -4.45 4.66 16.23
C ARG A 56 -4.22 3.24 15.72
N LEU A 57 -3.10 3.03 15.02
CA LEU A 57 -2.72 1.73 14.46
C LEU A 57 -1.29 1.38 14.87
N LYS A 58 -0.99 0.07 14.93
CA LYS A 58 0.38 -0.41 15.16
C LYS A 58 1.19 -0.22 13.88
N ALA A 59 2.21 0.63 13.95
CA ALA A 59 3.14 0.88 12.87
C ALA A 59 4.57 0.58 13.33
N ARG A 60 5.44 0.26 12.36
CA ARG A 60 6.86 0.06 12.63
C ARG A 60 7.53 1.43 12.75
N GLY A 61 8.21 1.63 13.86
CA GLY A 61 9.02 2.81 14.09
C GLY A 61 10.38 2.80 13.38
N PRO A 62 11.12 3.92 13.42
CA PRO A 62 12.48 3.98 12.85
C PRO A 62 13.45 2.96 13.45
N GLY A 63 13.24 2.56 14.72
CA GLY A 63 14.05 1.54 15.41
C GLY A 63 13.56 0.10 15.17
N GLY A 64 12.55 -0.11 14.34
CA GLY A 64 12.01 -1.43 14.04
C GLY A 64 10.99 -1.96 15.04
N ASP A 65 10.75 -1.30 16.17
CA ASP A 65 9.72 -1.66 17.14
C ASP A 65 8.30 -1.35 16.60
N LEU A 66 7.33 -2.18 16.99
CA LEU A 66 5.91 -1.94 16.70
C LEU A 66 5.31 -1.07 17.81
N ARG A 67 4.78 0.09 17.44
CA ARG A 67 4.14 1.01 18.37
C ARG A 67 2.83 1.54 17.82
N GLU A 68 1.92 1.91 18.70
CA GLU A 68 0.70 2.61 18.29
C GLU A 68 1.03 4.06 17.92
N ALA A 69 0.59 4.47 16.74
CA ALA A 69 0.73 5.83 16.25
C ALA A 69 -0.59 6.30 15.63
N PRO A 70 -0.92 7.60 15.70
CA PRO A 70 -2.04 8.16 14.94
C PRO A 70 -1.71 8.09 13.44
N MET A 71 -2.51 7.34 12.70
CA MET A 71 -2.46 7.27 11.25
C MET A 71 -3.58 8.12 10.67
N GLN A 72 -3.25 8.94 9.69
CA GLN A 72 -4.22 9.72 8.92
C GLN A 72 -4.74 8.86 7.75
N ASP A 73 -5.83 9.31 7.14
CA ASP A 73 -6.43 8.69 5.96
C ASP A 73 -6.82 7.21 6.12
N VAL A 74 -7.22 6.83 7.34
CA VAL A 74 -7.72 5.47 7.61
C VAL A 74 -9.22 5.42 7.38
N PRO A 75 -9.76 4.47 6.58
CA PRO A 75 -11.19 4.33 6.35
C PRO A 75 -11.99 4.28 7.66
N LEU A 76 -13.05 5.09 7.76
CA LEU A 76 -13.88 5.14 8.97
C LEU A 76 -14.60 3.81 9.18
N GLN A 77 -15.07 3.20 8.09
CA GLN A 77 -15.66 1.87 8.06
C GLN A 77 -14.73 0.87 7.36
N ASN A 78 -14.84 -0.41 7.73
CA ASN A 78 -14.06 -1.45 7.09
C ASN A 78 -14.48 -1.60 5.63
N VAL A 79 -13.51 -1.57 4.74
CA VAL A 79 -13.68 -1.93 3.33
C VAL A 79 -13.43 -3.43 3.20
N ILE A 80 -14.42 -4.18 2.72
CA ILE A 80 -14.34 -5.62 2.52
C ILE A 80 -14.29 -5.92 1.02
N ILE A 81 -13.20 -6.55 0.58
CA ILE A 81 -13.11 -7.11 -0.78
C ILE A 81 -13.61 -8.56 -0.69
N GLU A 82 -14.80 -8.83 -1.21
CA GLU A 82 -15.41 -10.16 -1.14
C GLU A 82 -14.68 -11.21 -2.00
N LYS A 83 -14.07 -10.78 -3.11
CA LYS A 83 -13.36 -11.66 -4.03
C LYS A 83 -12.24 -10.95 -4.77
N ALA A 84 -11.10 -11.61 -4.86
CA ALA A 84 -10.02 -11.28 -5.79
C ALA A 84 -9.53 -12.57 -6.46
N THR A 85 -9.11 -12.48 -7.72
CA THR A 85 -8.58 -13.62 -8.47
C THR A 85 -7.24 -13.26 -9.07
N ALA A 86 -6.26 -14.15 -8.93
CA ALA A 86 -4.97 -14.02 -9.59
C ALA A 86 -4.91 -14.93 -10.82
N SER A 87 -4.40 -14.39 -11.92
CA SER A 87 -4.05 -15.15 -13.12
C SER A 87 -2.59 -14.88 -13.44
N GLN A 88 -1.82 -15.93 -13.72
CA GLN A 88 -0.48 -15.78 -14.25
C GLN A 88 -0.57 -15.64 -15.77
N SER A 89 -0.02 -14.58 -16.34
CA SER A 89 0.34 -14.57 -17.76
C SER A 89 1.59 -15.43 -17.92
N ARG A 90 1.54 -16.44 -18.79
CA ARG A 90 2.76 -17.15 -19.24
C ARG A 90 3.64 -16.23 -20.07
#